data_AF-A0A3M2SX10-F1
#
_entry.id   AF-A0A3M2SX10-F1
#
_cell.length_a   1.000
_cell.length_b   1.000
_cell.length_c   1.000
_cell.angle_alpha   90.00
_cell.angle_beta   90.00
_cell.angle_gamma   90.00
#
_symmetry.space_group_name_H-M   'P 1'
#
loop_
_entity.id
_entity.type
_entity.pdbx_description
1 polymer ?
#
loop_
_entity_poly.entity_id
_entity_poly.type
_entity_poly.pdbx_seq_one_letter_code
_entity_poly.pdbx_strand_id
1 'polypeptide(L)' 'WKGFAGGFVGNEGDGEVKSTHAVEWLADVYLAEKERERQDQAVKMLKLLRDRYDPVRRNYWDYRIKMAVAA' A
#
# COMPACT_ATOMS: atom_id res chain seq x y z
N TRP A 1 -1.71 -3.46 -15.83
CA TRP A 1 -0.62 -3.07 -14.89
C TRP A 1 -0.78 -3.63 -13.49
N LYS A 2 -2.01 -3.71 -12.93
CA LYS A 2 -2.25 -4.24 -11.57
C LYS A 2 -1.66 -5.63 -11.30
N GLY A 3 -1.86 -6.59 -12.21
CA GLY A 3 -1.26 -7.92 -12.08
C GLY A 3 0.27 -7.93 -12.13
N PHE A 4 0.87 -7.03 -12.91
CA PHE A 4 2.33 -6.86 -12.97
C PHE A 4 2.87 -6.29 -11.65
N ALA A 5 2.28 -5.21 -11.14
CA ALA A 5 2.68 -4.62 -9.86
C ALA A 5 2.47 -5.58 -8.68
N GLY A 6 1.41 -6.40 -8.74
CA GLY A 6 1.12 -7.45 -7.76
C GLY A 6 2.26 -8.46 -7.61
N GLY A 7 3.00 -8.75 -8.68
CA GLY A 7 4.16 -9.65 -8.61
C GLY A 7 5.33 -9.16 -7.73
N PHE A 8 5.33 -7.88 -7.36
CA PHE A 8 6.34 -7.26 -6.51
C PHE A 8 5.90 -7.08 -5.06
N VAL A 9 4.62 -7.32 -4.77
CA VAL A 9 4.02 -7.23 -3.45
C VAL A 9 3.65 -8.65 -3.06
N GLY A 10 4.56 -9.33 -2.39
CA GLY A 10 4.42 -10.74 -2.05
C GLY A 10 3.06 -11.07 -1.38
N ASN A 11 2.59 -12.30 -1.56
CA ASN A 11 1.34 -12.76 -0.94
C ASN A 11 1.46 -12.77 0.59
N GLU A 12 0.36 -12.41 1.28
CA GLU A 12 0.21 -12.51 2.74
C GLU A 12 0.59 -13.93 3.19
N GLY A 13 1.78 -14.08 3.78
CA GLY A 13 2.25 -15.36 4.35
C GLY A 13 3.73 -15.66 4.11
N ASP A 14 4.25 -15.46 2.89
CA ASP A 14 5.60 -15.92 2.51
C ASP A 14 6.38 -14.98 1.58
N GLY A 15 5.73 -13.93 1.04
CA GLY A 15 6.35 -13.06 0.04
C GLY A 15 6.86 -11.74 0.61
N GLU A 16 8.17 -11.52 0.57
CA GLU A 16 8.77 -10.21 0.86
C GLU A 16 8.41 -9.18 -0.22
N VAL A 17 8.20 -7.91 0.17
CA VAL A 17 7.99 -6.83 -0.79
C VAL A 17 9.29 -6.57 -1.55
N LYS A 18 9.23 -6.70 -2.88
CA LYS A 18 10.38 -6.50 -3.77
C LYS A 18 10.52 -5.06 -4.24
N SER A 19 9.46 -4.25 -4.14
CA SER A 19 9.47 -2.85 -4.57
C SER A 19 8.48 -2.00 -3.78
N THR A 20 8.99 -1.01 -3.04
CA THR A 20 8.18 -0.02 -2.31
C THR A 20 7.30 0.80 -3.24
N HIS A 21 7.80 1.13 -4.44
CA HIS A 21 7.07 1.88 -5.46
C HIS A 21 5.90 1.07 -6.03
N ALA A 22 6.04 -0.25 -6.15
CA ALA A 22 4.94 -1.11 -6.58
C ALA A 22 3.83 -1.19 -5.51
N VAL A 23 4.19 -1.22 -4.23
CA VAL A 23 3.23 -1.15 -3.11
C VAL A 23 2.51 0.20 -3.10
N GLU A 24 3.26 1.30 -3.24
CA GLU A 24 2.71 2.66 -3.28
C GLU A 24 1.70 2.81 -4.43
N TRP A 25 2.08 2.39 -5.63
CA TRP A 25 1.19 2.44 -6.80
C TRP A 25 -0.05 1.56 -6.65
N LEU A 26 0.08 0.34 -6.10
CA LEU A 26 -1.06 -0.54 -5.86
C LEU A 26 -2.03 0.03 -4.82
N ALA A 27 -1.50 0.68 -3.77
CA ALA A 27 -2.33 1.37 -2.80
C ALA A 27 -3.15 2.49 -3.46
N ASP A 28 -2.57 3.27 -4.38
CA ASP A 28 -3.30 4.29 -5.14
C ASP A 28 -4.41 3.69 -5.99
N VAL A 29 -4.14 2.58 -6.70
CA VAL A 29 -5.16 1.89 -7.51
C VAL A 29 -6.29 1.39 -6.63
N TYR A 30 -6.00 0.77 -5.49
CA TYR A 30 -7.02 0.28 -4.56
C TYR A 30 -7.85 1.40 -3.92
N LEU A 31 -7.25 2.55 -3.61
CA LEU A 31 -8.01 3.71 -3.11
C LEU A 31 -8.95 4.29 -4.18
N ALA A 32 -8.58 4.20 -5.46
CA ALA A 32 -9.39 4.69 -6.57
C ALA A 32 -10.62 3.79 -6.88
N GLU A 33 -10.58 2.50 -6.53
CA GLU A 33 -11.65 1.53 -6.84
C GLU A 33 -12.95 1.74 -6.03
N LYS A 34 -12.94 2.61 -4.99
CA LYS A 34 -14.11 2.94 -4.13
C LYS A 34 -14.83 1.74 -3.48
N GLU A 35 -14.22 0.57 -3.52
CA GLU A 35 -14.63 -0.63 -2.78
C GLU A 35 -14.01 -0.59 -1.38
N ARG A 36 -14.83 -0.74 -0.33
CA ARG A 36 -14.35 -0.65 1.06
C ARG A 36 -13.23 -1.65 1.37
N GLU A 37 -13.36 -2.88 0.89
CA GLU A 37 -12.34 -3.93 1.06
C GLU A 37 -11.00 -3.55 0.39
N ARG A 38 -11.05 -2.88 -0.77
CA ARG A 38 -9.86 -2.39 -1.47
C ARG A 38 -9.21 -1.24 -0.71
N GLN A 39 -10.01 -0.32 -0.18
CA GLN A 39 -9.51 0.78 0.65
C GLN A 39 -8.81 0.24 1.92
N ASP A 40 -9.40 -0.74 2.60
CA ASP A 40 -8.78 -1.38 3.77
C ASP A 40 -7.45 -2.05 3.40
N GLN A 41 -7.39 -2.73 2.25
CA GLN A 41 -6.16 -3.33 1.76
C GLN A 41 -5.09 -2.28 1.41
N ALA A 42 -5.49 -1.15 0.82
CA ALA A 42 -4.58 -0.03 0.56
C ALA A 42 -4.00 0.54 1.86
N VAL A 43 -4.81 0.70 2.91
CA VAL A 43 -4.35 1.18 4.21
C VAL A 43 -3.34 0.20 4.83
N LYS A 44 -3.57 -1.12 4.71
CA LYS A 44 -2.57 -2.12 5.14
C LYS A 44 -1.25 -1.98 4.38
N MET A 45 -1.30 -1.80 3.06
CA MET A 45 -0.11 -1.58 2.22
C MET A 45 0.67 -0.34 2.64
N LEU A 46 -0.02 0.78 2.90
CA LEU A 46 0.62 2.02 3.36
C LEU A 46 1.25 1.88 4.76
N LYS A 47 0.61 1.14 5.68
CA LYS A 47 1.21 0.82 6.99
C LYS A 47 2.47 -0.04 6.85
N LEU A 48 2.47 -0.98 5.91
CA LEU A 48 3.61 -1.84 5.64
C LEU A 48 4.83 -1.04 5.10
N LEU A 49 4.58 -0.05 4.24
CA LEU A 49 5.61 0.92 3.83
C LEU A 49 6.12 1.71 5.02
N ARG A 50 5.23 2.27 5.83
CA ARG A 50 5.58 3.06 7.01
C ARG A 50 6.44 2.31 8.02
N ASP A 51 6.08 1.07 8.32
CA ASP A 51 6.65 0.35 9.46
C ASP A 51 7.86 -0.51 9.07
N ARG A 52 7.91 -1.02 7.83
CA ARG A 52 8.91 -2.02 7.43
C ARG A 52 9.77 -1.60 6.25
N TYR A 53 9.17 -1.21 5.12
CA TYR A 53 9.92 -1.12 3.85
C TYR A 53 10.37 0.29 3.46
N ASP A 54 9.74 1.34 4.01
CA ASP A 54 10.09 2.73 3.77
C ASP A 54 9.87 3.62 5.03
N PRO A 55 10.57 3.32 6.14
CA PRO A 55 10.40 4.05 7.39
C PRO A 55 10.98 5.47 7.34
N VAL A 56 11.87 5.79 6.38
CA VAL A 56 12.39 7.16 6.22
C VAL A 56 11.28 8.14 5.83
N ARG A 57 10.25 7.67 5.10
CA ARG A 57 9.05 8.43 4.76
C ARG A 57 7.89 8.26 5.75
N ARG A 58 8.13 7.82 7.00
CA ARG A 58 7.07 7.54 8.01
C ARG A 58 5.99 8.63 8.09
N ASN A 59 6.39 9.89 8.27
CA ASN A 59 5.45 11.01 8.41
C ASN A 59 4.60 11.24 7.14
N TYR A 60 5.19 11.01 5.96
CA TYR A 60 4.48 11.08 4.69
C TYR A 60 3.42 9.97 4.59
N TRP A 61 3.76 8.76 5.02
CA TRP A 61 2.80 7.65 5.06
C TRP A 61 1.68 7.86 6.07
N ASP A 62 1.98 8.38 7.26
CA ASP A 62 0.95 8.72 8.24
C ASP A 62 -0.02 9.77 7.70
N TYR A 63 0.47 10.78 6.96
CA TYR A 63 -0.38 11.75 6.26
C TYR A 63 -1.26 11.06 5.20
N ARG A 64 -0.67 10.21 4.35
CA ARG A 64 -1.39 9.46 3.30
C ARG A 64 -2.48 8.55 3.88
N ILE A 65 -2.19 7.82 4.96
CA ILE A 65 -3.15 6.96 5.64
C ILE A 65 -4.31 7.80 6.20
N LYS A 66 -4.03 8.95 6.81
CA LYS A 66 -5.08 9.86 7.31
C LYS A 66 -6.00 10.33 6.17
N MET A 67 -5.45 10.69 5.01
CA MET A 67 -6.28 11.05 3.85
C MET A 67 -7.12 9.88 3.35
N ALA A 68 -6.55 8.67 3.32
CA ALA A 68 -7.24 7.48 2.84
C ALA A 68 -8.43 7.07 3.74
N VAL A 69 -8.33 7.28 5.06
CA VAL A 69 -9.41 6.96 6.02
C VAL A 69 -10.47 8.05 6.10
N ALA A 70 -10.11 9.29 5.74
CA ALA A 70 -11.03 10.43 5.74
C ALA A 70 -11.84 10.59 4.45
N ALA A 71 -11.55 9.79 3.41
CA ALA A 71 -12.20 9.79 2.10
C ALA A 71 -13.33 8.76 2.02
#